data_AF-A0A0P0N3B9-F1
#
_entry.id   AF-A0A0P0N3B9-F1
#
_cell.length_a   1.000
_cell.length_b   1.000
_cell.length_c   1.000
_cell.angle_alpha   90.00
_cell.angle_beta   90.00
_cell.angle_gamma   90.00
#
_symmetry.space_group_name_H-M   'P 1'
#
loop_
_entity.id
_entity.type
_entity.pdbx_description
1 polymer ?
#
loop_
_entity_poly.entity_id
_entity_poly.type
_entity_poly.pdbx_seq_one_letter_code
_entity_poly.pdbx_strand_id
1 'polypeptide(L)'
;MTLRLRTDLLGLCGQIEALRNNLARYRERYTVKLENTNTQNAEAAERLRAIIAGILESIDNVMITVDRISNLVCDSDPSLASIMKAYYIADKTYYKIMIGQNTPIPASIRSAFYEIYRMLKILANQ
;
A
#
# COMPACT_ATOMS: atom_id res chain seq x y z
N MET A 1 -22.98 11.78 -11.25
CA MET A 1 -21.52 11.70 -11.39
C MET A 1 -21.10 12.30 -12.73
N THR A 2 -20.20 13.29 -12.76
CA THR A 2 -19.70 13.88 -14.02
C THR A 2 -18.76 12.92 -14.75
N LEU A 3 -18.61 13.05 -16.08
CA LEU A 3 -17.70 12.20 -16.87
C LEU A 3 -16.25 12.28 -16.34
N ARG A 4 -15.82 13.48 -15.94
CA ARG A 4 -14.49 13.71 -15.34
C ARG A 4 -14.26 12.90 -14.06
N LEU A 5 -15.22 12.94 -13.14
CA LEU A 5 -15.14 12.18 -11.88
C LEU A 5 -15.09 10.67 -12.14
N ARG A 6 -15.82 10.16 -13.15
CA ARG A 6 -15.73 8.75 -13.56
C ARG A 6 -14.33 8.39 -14.05
N THR A 7 -13.74 9.21 -14.91
CA THR A 7 -12.40 8.96 -15.45
C THR A 7 -11.34 9.01 -14.36
N ASP A 8 -11.42 9.98 -13.44
CA ASP A 8 -10.48 10.10 -12.33
C ASP A 8 -10.58 8.88 -11.37
N LEU A 9 -11.80 8.39 -11.10
CA LEU A 9 -12.02 7.17 -10.32
C LEU A 9 -11.49 5.91 -11.01
N LEU A 10 -11.70 5.77 -12.32
CA LEU A 10 -11.14 4.66 -13.09
C LEU A 10 -9.60 4.68 -13.07
N GLY A 11 -9.00 5.86 -13.22
CA GLY A 11 -7.55 6.05 -13.11
C GLY A 11 -7.03 5.67 -11.72
N LEU A 12 -7.71 6.10 -10.67
CA LEU A 12 -7.41 5.73 -9.28
C LEU A 12 -7.47 4.21 -9.08
N CYS A 13 -8.49 3.53 -9.61
CA CYS A 13 -8.62 2.09 -9.48
C CYS A 13 -7.52 1.32 -10.21
N GLY A 14 -7.10 1.78 -11.40
CA GLY A 14 -5.93 1.22 -12.08
C GLY A 14 -4.64 1.38 -11.27
N GLN A 15 -4.45 2.52 -10.60
CA GLN A 15 -3.30 2.73 -9.71
C GLN A 15 -3.33 1.82 -8.48
N ILE A 16 -4.50 1.66 -7.86
CA ILE A 16 -4.72 0.76 -6.72
C ILE A 16 -4.41 -0.68 -7.13
N GLU A 17 -4.95 -1.15 -8.25
CA GLU A 17 -4.69 -2.50 -8.75
C GLU A 17 -3.20 -2.75 -9.03
N ALA A 18 -2.53 -1.79 -9.69
CA ALA A 18 -1.09 -1.87 -9.92
C ALA A 18 -0.30 -1.96 -8.61
N LEU A 19 -0.68 -1.18 -7.59
CA LEU A 19 -0.04 -1.24 -6.27
C LEU A 19 -0.29 -2.60 -5.57
N ARG A 20 -1.52 -3.14 -5.62
CA ARG A 20 -1.84 -4.46 -5.05
C ARG A 20 -0.97 -5.56 -5.68
N ASN A 21 -0.85 -5.55 -7.00
CA ASN A 21 0.00 -6.49 -7.73
C ASN A 21 1.48 -6.37 -7.34
N ASN A 22 1.98 -5.14 -7.16
CA ASN A 22 3.35 -4.91 -6.71
C ASN A 22 3.57 -5.39 -5.27
N LEU A 23 2.63 -5.12 -4.36
CA LEU A 23 2.68 -5.58 -2.97
C LEU A 23 2.74 -7.11 -2.89
N ALA A 24 1.89 -7.81 -3.65
CA ALA A 24 1.90 -9.27 -3.73
C ALA A 24 3.26 -9.82 -4.20
N ARG A 25 3.85 -9.23 -5.24
CA ARG A 25 5.19 -9.61 -5.75
C ARG A 25 6.29 -9.36 -4.72
N TYR A 26 6.24 -8.24 -4.01
CA TYR A 26 7.23 -7.95 -2.96
C TYR A 26 7.09 -8.95 -1.81
N ARG A 27 5.86 -9.20 -1.36
CA ARG A 27 5.56 -10.17 -0.31
C ARG A 27 6.14 -11.55 -0.66
N GLU A 28 5.82 -12.08 -1.83
CA GLU A 28 6.34 -13.36 -2.33
C GLU A 28 7.88 -13.40 -2.31
N ARG A 29 8.54 -12.36 -2.86
CA ARG A 29 10.01 -12.27 -2.87
C ARG A 29 10.61 -12.28 -1.47
N TYR A 30 10.03 -11.56 -0.52
CA TYR A 30 10.53 -11.51 0.85
C TYR A 30 10.23 -12.80 1.62
N THR A 31 9.10 -13.49 1.35
CA THR A 31 8.82 -14.82 1.89
C THR A 31 9.86 -15.83 1.44
N VAL A 32 10.16 -15.88 0.13
CA VAL A 32 11.22 -16.74 -0.41
C VAL A 32 12.58 -16.39 0.19
N LYS A 33 12.87 -15.09 0.39
CA LYS A 33 14.12 -14.65 1.02
C LYS A 33 14.23 -15.08 2.49
N LEU A 34 13.12 -15.04 3.22
CA LEU A 34 13.05 -15.47 4.61
C LEU A 34 13.34 -16.98 4.74
N GLU A 35 12.70 -17.79 3.90
CA GLU A 35 12.87 -19.24 3.85
C GLU A 35 14.32 -19.65 3.48
N ASN A 36 14.93 -18.90 2.56
CA ASN A 36 16.30 -19.16 2.10
C ASN A 36 17.38 -18.52 2.98
N THR A 37 17.04 -17.99 4.16
CA THR A 37 18.03 -17.44 5.09
C THR A 37 18.78 -18.58 5.80
N ASN A 38 19.73 -19.17 5.09
CA ASN A 38 20.73 -20.13 5.57
C ASN A 38 22.09 -19.44 5.60
N THR A 39 22.52 -18.98 6.76
CA THR A 39 23.87 -18.44 6.96
C THR A 39 24.63 -19.31 7.94
N GLN A 40 25.94 -19.48 7.71
CA GLN A 40 26.84 -20.22 8.60
C GLN A 40 26.98 -19.56 9.98
N ASN A 41 26.62 -18.28 10.10
CA ASN A 41 26.52 -17.55 11.36
C ASN A 41 25.05 -17.43 11.79
N ALA A 42 24.70 -18.09 12.91
CA ALA A 42 23.34 -18.15 13.44
C ALA A 42 22.81 -16.79 13.92
N GLU A 43 23.66 -15.96 14.53
CA GLU A 43 23.25 -14.65 15.04
C GLU A 43 22.96 -13.67 13.89
N ALA A 44 23.80 -13.69 12.84
CA ALA A 44 23.55 -12.91 11.63
C ALA A 44 22.29 -13.39 10.89
N ALA A 45 22.03 -14.71 10.89
CA ALA A 45 20.81 -15.29 10.32
C ALA A 45 19.56 -14.73 11.00
N GLU A 46 19.56 -14.73 12.33
CA GLU A 46 18.40 -14.34 13.12
C GLU A 46 18.08 -12.85 13.00
N ARG A 47 19.12 -12.00 12.99
CA ARG A 47 18.95 -10.56 12.72
C ARG A 47 18.36 -10.32 11.32
N LEU A 48 18.84 -11.04 10.31
CA LEU A 48 18.33 -10.91 8.95
C LEU A 48 16.87 -11.39 8.84
N ARG A 49 16.51 -12.50 9.49
CA ARG A 49 15.13 -12.99 9.56
C ARG A 49 14.21 -11.96 10.22
N ALA A 50 14.61 -11.37 11.35
CA ALA A 50 13.84 -10.33 12.02
C ALA A 50 13.60 -9.11 11.11
N ILE A 51 14.62 -8.67 10.38
CA ILE A 51 14.48 -7.57 9.40
C ILE A 51 13.50 -7.94 8.29
N ILE A 52 13.64 -9.12 7.68
CA ILE A 52 12.76 -9.56 6.59
C ILE A 52 11.32 -9.73 7.09
N ALA A 53 11.13 -10.30 8.28
CA ALA A 53 9.82 -10.45 8.92
C ALA A 53 9.14 -9.10 9.14
N GLY A 54 9.88 -8.09 9.63
CA GLY A 54 9.34 -6.73 9.76
C GLY A 54 8.95 -6.13 8.40
N ILE A 55 9.74 -6.36 7.34
CA ILE A 55 9.40 -5.88 6.00
C ILE A 55 8.10 -6.53 5.50
N LEU A 56 7.95 -7.85 5.70
CA LEU A 56 6.74 -8.59 5.35
C LEU A 56 5.51 -8.05 6.10
N GLU A 57 5.62 -7.85 7.41
CA GLU A 57 4.54 -7.24 8.22
C GLU A 57 4.17 -5.86 7.69
N SER A 58 5.16 -5.06 7.31
CA SER A 58 4.92 -3.72 6.75
C SER A 58 4.21 -3.80 5.40
N ILE A 59 4.61 -4.72 4.51
CA ILE A 59 3.94 -4.95 3.22
C ILE A 59 2.49 -5.39 3.44
N ASP A 60 2.25 -6.33 4.35
CA ASP A 60 0.91 -6.84 4.66
C ASP A 60 0.00 -5.72 5.20
N ASN A 61 0.54 -4.85 6.08
CA ASN A 61 -0.18 -3.68 6.58
C ASN A 61 -0.57 -2.68 5.47
N VAL A 62 0.33 -2.44 4.50
CA VAL A 62 0.01 -1.59 3.34
C VAL A 62 -1.05 -2.28 2.48
N MET A 63 -0.92 -3.58 2.22
CA MET A 63 -1.88 -4.35 1.43
C MET A 63 -3.30 -4.29 2.00
N ILE A 64 -3.45 -4.52 3.31
CA ILE A 64 -4.74 -4.38 4.02
C ILE A 64 -5.33 -2.98 3.82
N THR A 65 -4.50 -1.94 3.91
CA THR A 65 -4.96 -0.56 3.70
C THR A 65 -5.42 -0.33 2.28
N VAL A 66 -4.63 -0.78 1.29
CA VAL A 66 -4.93 -0.61 -0.13
C VAL A 66 -6.20 -1.37 -0.51
N ASP A 67 -6.42 -2.58 0.01
CA ASP A 67 -7.64 -3.35 -0.20
C ASP A 67 -8.87 -2.62 0.38
N ARG A 68 -8.74 -2.03 1.58
CA ARG A 68 -9.82 -1.22 2.18
C ARG A 68 -10.15 0.02 1.35
N ILE A 69 -9.14 0.69 0.79
CA ILE A 69 -9.33 1.83 -0.10
C ILE A 69 -10.03 1.36 -1.38
N SER A 70 -9.56 0.27 -1.98
CA SER A 70 -10.12 -0.35 -3.19
C SER A 70 -11.62 -0.60 -3.02
N ASN A 71 -12.02 -1.26 -1.93
CA ASN A 71 -13.43 -1.58 -1.65
C ASN A 71 -14.32 -0.36 -1.42
N LEU A 72 -13.74 0.84 -1.22
CA LEU A 72 -14.52 2.07 -1.05
C LEU A 72 -14.68 2.86 -2.34
N VAL A 73 -13.72 2.77 -3.26
CA VAL A 73 -13.64 3.67 -4.43
C VAL A 73 -13.70 2.95 -5.78
N CYS A 74 -13.57 1.62 -5.79
CA CYS A 74 -13.57 0.80 -7.01
C CYS A 74 -14.82 -0.05 -7.20
N ASP A 75 -15.83 0.13 -6.35
CA ASP A 75 -17.18 -0.33 -6.65
C ASP A 75 -17.79 0.48 -7.81
N SER A 76 -18.83 -0.05 -8.45
CA SER A 76 -19.40 0.52 -9.69
C SER A 76 -19.99 1.93 -9.56
N ASP A 77 -20.31 2.39 -8.35
CA ASP A 77 -20.77 3.77 -8.09
C ASP A 77 -20.42 4.22 -6.66
N PRO A 78 -19.17 4.66 -6.40
CA PRO A 78 -18.75 5.04 -5.05
C PRO A 78 -19.37 6.38 -4.65
N SER A 79 -19.98 6.42 -3.47
CA SER A 79 -20.52 7.66 -2.91
C SER A 79 -19.40 8.63 -2.51
N LEU A 80 -19.70 9.94 -2.45
CA LEU A 80 -18.76 10.95 -1.93
C LEU A 80 -18.29 10.60 -0.50
N ALA A 81 -19.20 10.07 0.34
CA ALA A 81 -18.85 9.62 1.69
C ALA A 81 -17.82 8.48 1.67
N SER A 82 -17.93 7.55 0.70
CA SER A 82 -16.96 6.46 0.52
C SER A 82 -15.58 7.00 0.11
N ILE A 83 -15.55 7.97 -0.81
CA ILE A 83 -14.31 8.63 -1.26
C ILE A 83 -13.65 9.39 -0.09
N MET A 84 -14.42 10.16 0.69
CA MET A 84 -13.91 10.86 1.87
C MET A 84 -13.36 9.89 2.92
N LYS A 85 -14.04 8.76 3.15
CA LYS A 85 -13.58 7.70 4.05
C LYS A 85 -12.28 7.08 3.56
N ALA A 86 -12.16 6.81 2.26
CA ALA A 86 -10.93 6.29 1.66
C ALA A 86 -9.77 7.28 1.79
N TYR A 87 -10.01 8.57 1.54
CA TYR A 87 -9.04 9.63 1.76
C TYR A 87 -8.55 9.65 3.22
N TYR A 88 -9.47 9.61 4.19
CA TYR A 88 -9.09 9.62 5.62
C TYR A 88 -8.26 8.40 6.03
N ILE A 89 -8.58 7.22 5.48
CA ILE A 89 -7.77 6.00 5.67
C ILE A 89 -6.37 6.19 5.08
N ALA A 90 -6.28 6.74 3.87
CA ALA A 90 -5.01 6.99 3.20
C ALA A 90 -4.16 8.01 3.97
N ASP A 91 -4.75 9.12 4.43
CA ASP A 91 -4.08 10.19 5.17
C ASP A 91 -3.47 9.69 6.49
N LYS A 92 -4.23 8.92 7.28
CA LYS A 92 -3.72 8.29 8.50
C LYS A 92 -2.56 7.32 8.25
N THR A 93 -2.59 6.66 7.10
CA THR A 93 -1.60 5.63 6.76
C THR A 93 -0.36 6.24 6.12
N TYR A 94 -0.50 7.35 5.40
CA TYR A 94 0.58 8.06 4.71
C TYR A 94 1.76 8.35 5.65
N TYR A 95 1.48 8.92 6.83
CA TYR A 95 2.53 9.22 7.81
C TYR A 95 3.27 7.96 8.30
N LYS A 96 2.56 6.84 8.48
CA LYS A 96 3.16 5.57 8.88
C LYS A 96 4.07 5.00 7.79
N ILE A 97 3.65 5.11 6.53
CA ILE A 97 4.40 4.61 5.37
C ILE A 97 5.62 5.47 5.07
N MET A 98 5.54 6.79 5.27
CA MET A 98 6.61 7.73 4.92
C MET A 98 7.62 7.96 6.04
N ILE A 99 7.18 7.97 7.30
CA ILE A 99 7.99 8.37 8.47
C ILE A 99 8.29 7.17 9.39
N GLY A 100 7.71 6.00 9.14
CA GLY A 100 7.89 4.80 9.97
C GLY A 100 9.37 4.45 10.18
N GLN A 101 9.85 4.64 11.42
CA GLN A 101 11.26 4.59 11.78
C GLN A 101 11.85 3.16 11.81
N ASN A 102 11.03 2.12 11.82
CA ASN A 102 11.48 0.78 12.22
C ASN A 102 11.49 -0.25 11.10
N THR A 103 10.93 0.05 9.92
CA THR A 103 10.85 -0.95 8.86
C THR A 103 10.88 -0.35 7.45
N PRO A 104 11.87 -0.71 6.62
CA PRO A 104 12.03 -0.10 5.31
C PRO A 104 10.97 -0.61 4.33
N ILE A 105 9.94 0.20 4.07
CA ILE A 105 9.04 -0.02 2.94
C ILE A 105 9.77 0.37 1.64
N PRO A 106 9.77 -0.48 0.60
CA PRO A 106 10.34 -0.16 -0.71
C PRO A 106 9.88 1.20 -1.24
N ALA A 107 10.81 1.99 -1.78
CA ALA A 107 10.53 3.34 -2.29
C ALA A 107 9.45 3.37 -3.38
N SER A 108 9.38 2.32 -4.21
CA SER A 108 8.34 2.12 -5.22
C SER A 108 6.94 2.04 -4.60
N ILE A 109 6.76 1.29 -3.50
CA ILE A 109 5.49 1.20 -2.77
C ILE A 109 5.13 2.56 -2.17
N ARG A 110 6.10 3.26 -1.55
CA ARG A 110 5.88 4.59 -0.97
C ARG A 110 5.42 5.61 -2.02
N SER A 111 6.07 5.63 -3.19
CA SER A 111 5.72 6.52 -4.29
C SER A 111 4.34 6.20 -4.88
N ALA A 112 4.04 4.93 -5.13
CA ALA A 112 2.72 4.53 -5.64
C ALA A 112 1.59 4.85 -4.65
N PHE A 113 1.81 4.62 -3.35
CA PHE A 113 0.85 4.97 -2.32
C PHE A 113 0.62 6.49 -2.23
N TYR A 114 1.67 7.30 -2.40
CA TYR A 114 1.56 8.75 -2.42
C TYR A 114 0.67 9.26 -3.57
N GLU A 115 0.79 8.70 -4.77
CA GLU A 115 -0.05 9.12 -5.90
C GLU A 115 -1.53 8.78 -5.65
N ILE A 116 -1.83 7.60 -5.09
CA ILE A 116 -3.18 7.22 -4.66
C ILE A 116 -3.71 8.20 -3.62
N TYR A 117 -2.91 8.51 -2.58
CA TYR A 117 -3.27 9.49 -1.55
C TYR A 117 -3.57 10.88 -2.15
N ARG A 118 -2.70 11.35 -3.04
CA ARG A 118 -2.85 12.66 -3.70
C ARG A 118 -4.12 12.71 -4.54
N MET A 119 -4.42 11.66 -5.29
CA MET A 119 -5.62 11.58 -6.11
C MET A 119 -6.89 11.52 -5.25
N LEU A 120 -6.90 10.73 -4.18
CA LEU A 120 -7.99 10.72 -3.19
C LEU A 120 -8.21 12.09 -2.56
N LYS A 121 -7.13 12.82 -2.22
CA LYS A 121 -7.21 14.19 -1.69
C LYS A 121 -7.85 15.14 -2.68
N ILE A 122 -7.50 15.05 -3.97
CA ILE A 122 -8.13 15.86 -5.02
C ILE A 122 -9.62 15.55 -5.09
N LEU A 123 -9.99 14.27 -5.16
CA LEU A 123 -11.38 13.83 -5.29
C LEU A 123 -12.25 14.18 -4.08
N ALA A 124 -11.70 14.14 -2.87
CA ALA A 124 -12.43 14.46 -1.64
C ALA A 124 -12.68 15.97 -1.42
N ASN A 125 -12.01 16.85 -2.18
CA ASN A 125 -12.11 18.31 -2.07
C ASN A 125 -12.74 18.96 -3.33
N GLN A 126 -13.33 18.17 -4.23
CA GLN A 126 -14.16 18.65 -5.35
C GLN A 126 -15.60 18.85 -4.90
#